data_AF-A0A3D2G2N0-F1
#
_entry.id   AF-A0A3D2G2N0-F1
#
_cell.length_a   1.000
_cell.length_b   1.000
_cell.length_c   1.000
_cell.angle_alpha   90.00
_cell.angle_beta   90.00
_cell.angle_gamma   90.00
#
_symmetry.space_group_name_H-M   'P 1'
#
loop_
_entity.id
_entity.type
_entity.pdbx_description
1 polymer ?
#
loop_
_entity_poly.entity_id
_entity_poly.type
_entity_poly.pdbx_seq_one_letter_code
_entity_poly.pdbx_strand_id
1 'polypeptide(L)'
;GAKNGILFKTAASLEETGRTQIVVLDKTGTITTGQPEITDLLPADGVSEDELLRFAAALESKSEHPLSRAILNGFASHGGECPEAENFAAVPGRGLTAKIEGYTVCGGNADFIREKTALPESITQRAAALADKGKTPLYFSRNNELLGVIAVADVMKSDAAEAIRELKGMGLRVVMLTGD
;
A
#
# COMPACT_ATOMS: atom_id res chain seq x y z
N GLY A 1 6.36 -2.46 33.43
CA GLY A 1 5.04 -2.48 32.76
C GLY A 1 4.64 -1.07 32.36
N ALA A 2 3.77 -0.43 33.15
CA ALA A 2 3.11 0.82 32.77
C ALA A 2 4.05 2.01 32.49
N LYS A 3 5.18 2.12 33.21
CA LYS A 3 6.20 3.16 32.95
C LYS A 3 6.88 3.02 31.57
N ASN A 4 6.77 1.85 30.94
CA ASN A 4 7.31 1.55 29.60
C ASN A 4 6.18 1.37 28.57
N GLY A 5 4.98 1.88 28.84
CA GLY A 5 3.83 1.78 27.92
C GLY A 5 3.16 0.40 27.86
N ILE A 6 3.55 -0.57 28.71
CA ILE A 6 2.97 -1.92 28.71
C ILE A 6 1.87 -2.03 29.77
N LEU A 7 0.63 -2.30 29.34
CA LEU A 7 -0.53 -2.49 30.21
C LEU A 7 -0.92 -3.98 30.29
N PHE A 8 -0.77 -4.58 31.47
CA PHE A 8 -1.31 -5.92 31.76
C PHE A 8 -2.73 -5.77 32.32
N LYS A 9 -3.72 -6.38 31.65
CA LYS A 9 -5.13 -6.33 32.09
C LYS A 9 -5.41 -7.18 33.34
N THR A 10 -4.60 -8.21 33.59
CA THR A 10 -4.75 -9.11 34.75
C THR A 10 -3.38 -9.53 35.29
N ALA A 11 -3.33 -9.95 36.56
CA ALA A 11 -2.11 -10.52 37.16
C ALA A 11 -1.71 -11.84 36.51
N ALA A 12 -2.68 -12.68 36.13
CA ALA A 12 -2.44 -13.93 35.40
C ALA A 12 -1.70 -13.68 34.07
N SER A 13 -2.07 -12.62 33.33
CA SER A 13 -1.37 -12.26 32.10
C SER A 13 0.11 -11.93 32.31
N LEU A 14 0.48 -11.35 33.45
CA LEU A 14 1.87 -11.05 33.78
C LEU A 14 2.67 -12.34 34.05
N GLU A 15 2.09 -13.26 34.81
CA GLU A 15 2.71 -14.54 35.14
C GLU A 15 2.91 -15.41 33.90
N GLU A 16 1.87 -15.56 33.07
CA GLU A 16 1.94 -16.33 31.83
C GLU A 16 2.94 -15.75 30.82
N THR A 17 3.05 -14.41 30.75
CA THR A 17 4.03 -13.77 29.86
C THR A 17 5.46 -14.21 30.19
N GLY A 18 5.79 -14.38 31.49
CA GLY A 18 7.10 -14.86 31.93
C GLY A 18 7.41 -16.31 31.56
N ARG A 19 6.39 -17.11 31.18
CA ARG A 19 6.53 -18.52 30.77
C ARG A 19 6.46 -18.71 29.26
N THR A 20 6.28 -17.62 28.51
CA THR A 20 6.16 -17.64 27.05
C THR A 20 7.43 -18.21 26.42
N GLN A 21 7.26 -19.09 25.43
CA GLN A 21 8.36 -19.64 24.63
C GLN A 21 8.26 -19.25 23.16
N ILE A 22 7.06 -18.88 22.71
CA ILE A 22 6.76 -18.57 21.32
C ILE A 22 5.97 -17.27 21.27
N VAL A 23 6.43 -16.32 20.45
CA VAL A 23 5.71 -15.09 20.14
C VAL A 23 5.25 -15.17 18.70
N VAL A 24 3.94 -15.10 18.50
CA VAL A 24 3.34 -14.98 17.17
C VAL A 24 2.99 -13.52 16.94
N LEU A 25 3.59 -12.92 15.93
CA LEU A 25 3.36 -11.54 15.54
C LEU A 25 2.43 -11.49 14.33
N ASP A 26 1.44 -10.62 14.39
CA ASP A 26 0.74 -10.18 13.18
C ASP A 26 1.68 -9.29 12.33
N LYS A 27 1.42 -9.14 11.03
CA LYS A 27 2.20 -8.26 10.16
C LYS A 27 1.70 -6.82 10.28
N THR A 28 0.48 -6.60 9.79
CA THR A 28 -0.11 -5.28 9.55
C THR A 28 -0.34 -4.52 10.85
N GLY A 29 0.29 -3.35 11.00
CA GLY A 29 0.20 -2.53 12.21
C GLY A 29 0.98 -3.03 13.44
N THR A 30 1.53 -4.25 13.38
CA THR A 30 2.40 -4.82 14.42
C THR A 30 3.86 -4.70 14.03
N ILE A 31 4.29 -5.38 12.96
CA ILE A 31 5.64 -5.31 12.40
C ILE A 31 5.76 -4.09 11.46
N THR A 32 4.69 -3.81 10.73
CA THR A 32 4.57 -2.66 9.84
C THR A 32 3.79 -1.52 10.49
N THR A 33 3.82 -0.33 9.90
CA THR A 33 3.10 0.85 10.40
C THR A 33 1.59 0.69 10.29
N GLY A 34 1.10 -0.22 9.43
CA GLY A 34 -0.32 -0.35 9.10
C GLY A 34 -0.80 0.80 8.20
N GLN A 35 0.14 1.56 7.65
CA GLN A 35 -0.11 2.73 6.79
C GLN A 35 0.68 2.51 5.50
N PRO A 36 0.03 2.04 4.43
CA PRO A 36 0.70 1.89 3.16
C PRO A 36 1.20 3.23 2.65
N GLU A 37 2.36 3.21 2.01
CA GLU A 37 2.98 4.38 1.38
C GLU A 37 3.34 4.06 -0.07
N ILE A 38 3.45 5.09 -0.91
CA ILE A 38 4.02 4.94 -2.25
C ILE A 38 5.49 4.58 -2.10
N THR A 39 5.89 3.49 -2.74
CA THR A 39 7.29 3.04 -2.73
C THR A 39 7.96 3.14 -4.09
N ASP A 40 7.21 3.10 -5.19
CA ASP A 40 7.74 3.29 -6.54
C ASP A 40 6.68 3.92 -7.45
N LEU A 41 7.16 4.77 -8.36
CA LEU A 41 6.41 5.29 -9.50
C LEU A 41 7.02 4.73 -10.78
N LEU A 42 6.21 4.10 -11.61
CA LEU A 42 6.60 3.58 -12.91
C LEU A 42 5.72 4.27 -13.97
N PRO A 43 6.05 5.48 -14.43
CA PRO A 43 5.31 6.12 -15.51
C PRO A 43 5.47 5.32 -16.82
N ALA A 44 4.46 5.40 -17.67
CA ALA A 44 4.55 4.91 -19.04
C ALA A 44 5.42 5.85 -19.89
N ASP A 45 5.86 5.37 -21.07
CA ASP A 45 6.68 6.16 -21.97
C ASP A 45 5.95 7.45 -22.39
N GLY A 46 6.58 8.60 -22.18
CA GLY A 46 6.01 9.92 -22.49
C GLY A 46 5.12 10.51 -21.39
N VAL A 47 4.94 9.83 -20.26
CA VAL A 47 4.20 10.32 -19.08
C VAL A 47 5.19 10.71 -17.99
N SER A 48 4.96 11.83 -17.30
CA SER A 48 5.78 12.21 -16.14
C SER A 48 5.28 11.54 -14.86
N GLU A 49 6.14 11.43 -13.86
CA GLU A 49 5.75 10.94 -12.53
C GLU A 49 4.65 11.83 -11.91
N ASP A 50 4.76 13.15 -12.07
CA ASP A 50 3.75 14.11 -11.61
C ASP A 50 2.39 13.91 -12.29
N GLU A 51 2.38 13.65 -13.60
CA GLU A 51 1.13 13.42 -14.33
C GLU A 51 0.45 12.12 -13.87
N LEU A 52 1.22 11.04 -13.75
CA LEU A 52 0.74 9.77 -13.21
C LEU A 52 0.15 9.97 -11.80
N LEU A 53 0.92 10.60 -10.91
CA LEU A 53 0.53 10.77 -9.51
C LEU A 53 -0.69 11.69 -9.37
N ARG A 54 -0.80 12.75 -10.17
CA ARG A 54 -1.94 13.68 -10.14
C ARG A 54 -3.25 13.00 -10.54
N PHE A 55 -3.24 12.25 -11.65
CA PHE A 55 -4.45 11.53 -12.10
C PHE A 55 -4.80 10.37 -11.16
N ALA A 56 -3.80 9.67 -10.62
CA ALA A 56 -4.02 8.64 -9.61
C ALA A 56 -4.65 9.23 -8.34
N ALA A 57 -4.10 10.31 -7.80
CA ALA A 57 -4.63 10.98 -6.61
C ALA A 57 -6.06 11.48 -6.83
N ALA A 58 -6.34 12.07 -7.99
CA ALA A 58 -7.69 12.53 -8.32
C ALA A 58 -8.70 11.38 -8.36
N LEU A 59 -8.35 10.26 -9.00
CA LEU A 59 -9.19 9.07 -9.04
C LEU A 59 -9.43 8.49 -7.63
N GLU A 60 -8.38 8.44 -6.82
CA GLU A 60 -8.39 7.84 -5.49
C GLU A 60 -9.05 8.75 -4.42
N SER A 61 -9.27 10.04 -4.74
CA SER A 61 -9.82 11.05 -3.80
C SER A 61 -11.21 10.73 -3.22
N LYS A 62 -12.00 9.89 -3.91
CA LYS A 62 -13.34 9.48 -3.47
C LYS A 62 -13.35 8.08 -2.83
N SER A 63 -12.22 7.39 -2.75
CA SER A 63 -12.09 6.04 -2.19
C SER A 63 -11.60 6.08 -0.74
N GLU A 64 -12.19 5.24 0.12
CA GLU A 64 -11.76 5.09 1.52
C GLU A 64 -10.72 3.98 1.73
N HIS A 65 -10.29 3.32 0.65
CA HIS A 65 -9.36 2.19 0.74
C HIS A 65 -7.98 2.65 1.28
N PRO A 66 -7.30 1.84 2.11
CA PRO A 66 -5.97 2.20 2.65
C PRO A 66 -4.94 2.55 1.56
N LEU A 67 -4.98 1.86 0.42
CA LEU A 67 -4.09 2.15 -0.72
C LEU A 67 -4.39 3.50 -1.38
N SER A 68 -5.66 3.91 -1.42
CA SER A 68 -6.08 5.23 -1.91
C SER A 68 -5.49 6.34 -1.03
N ARG A 69 -5.52 6.15 0.29
CA ARG A 69 -4.90 7.09 1.25
C ARG A 69 -3.40 7.19 1.06
N ALA A 70 -2.71 6.08 0.77
CA ALA A 70 -1.28 6.08 0.47
C ALA A 70 -0.96 6.99 -0.73
N ILE A 71 -1.75 6.88 -1.80
CA ILE A 71 -1.59 7.68 -3.01
C ILE A 71 -1.86 9.17 -2.73
N LEU A 72 -2.95 9.47 -2.02
CA LEU A 72 -3.31 10.84 -1.64
C LEU A 72 -2.25 11.51 -0.76
N ASN A 73 -1.71 10.80 0.22
CA ASN A 73 -0.63 11.30 1.07
C ASN A 73 0.67 11.53 0.28
N GLY A 74 0.98 10.60 -0.63
CA GLY A 74 2.11 10.74 -1.54
C GLY A 74 1.98 11.99 -2.42
N PHE A 75 0.82 12.21 -3.01
CA PHE A 75 0.54 13.41 -3.81
C PHE A 75 0.59 14.70 -3.01
N ALA A 76 0.02 14.73 -1.80
CA ALA A 76 0.04 15.91 -0.93
C ALA A 76 1.47 16.38 -0.62
N SER A 77 2.43 15.45 -0.57
CA SER A 77 3.84 15.76 -0.34
C SER A 77 4.57 16.34 -1.56
N HIS A 78 4.07 16.11 -2.77
CA HIS A 78 4.63 16.64 -4.02
C HIS A 78 4.15 18.08 -4.32
N GLY A 79 3.02 18.48 -3.74
CA GLY A 79 2.38 19.76 -3.99
C GLY A 79 1.60 19.79 -5.30
N GLY A 80 0.47 20.49 -5.32
CA GLY A 80 -0.38 20.62 -6.50
C GLY A 80 -1.87 20.58 -6.18
N GLU A 81 -2.69 21.04 -7.12
CA GLU A 81 -4.14 20.87 -7.03
C GLU A 81 -4.54 19.51 -7.57
N CYS A 82 -5.30 18.78 -6.75
CA CYS A 82 -5.94 17.53 -7.13
C CYS A 82 -7.21 17.87 -7.93
N PRO A 83 -7.30 17.53 -9.23
CA PRO A 83 -8.49 17.83 -10.01
C PRO A 83 -9.70 17.04 -9.50
N GLU A 84 -10.89 17.58 -9.72
CA GLU A 84 -12.13 16.93 -9.28
C GLU A 84 -12.41 15.67 -10.12
N ALA A 85 -12.79 14.59 -9.43
CA ALA A 85 -13.26 13.36 -10.03
C ALA A 85 -14.79 13.34 -10.09
N GLU A 86 -15.32 13.33 -11.31
CA GLU A 86 -16.75 13.20 -11.61
C GLU A 86 -17.11 11.75 -11.98
N ASN A 87 -18.39 11.38 -11.82
CA ASN A 87 -18.89 10.05 -12.21
C ASN A 87 -18.06 8.89 -11.63
N PHE A 88 -17.59 9.06 -10.39
CA PHE A 88 -16.81 8.05 -9.69
C PHE A 88 -17.60 6.74 -9.54
N ALA A 89 -16.95 5.62 -9.86
CA ALA A 89 -17.48 4.28 -9.64
C ALA A 89 -16.38 3.33 -9.18
N ALA A 90 -16.68 2.54 -8.15
CA ALA A 90 -15.85 1.42 -7.73
C ALA A 90 -16.26 0.15 -8.48
N VAL A 91 -15.27 -0.61 -8.94
CA VAL A 91 -15.43 -1.94 -9.53
C VAL A 91 -14.94 -2.95 -8.50
N PRO A 92 -15.84 -3.62 -7.75
CA PRO A 92 -15.47 -4.45 -6.61
C PRO A 92 -14.41 -5.51 -6.96
N GLY A 93 -13.34 -5.55 -6.15
CA GLY A 93 -12.22 -6.49 -6.32
C GLY A 93 -11.31 -6.20 -7.52
N ARG A 94 -11.53 -5.10 -8.25
CA ARG A 94 -10.81 -4.82 -9.50
C ARG A 94 -10.15 -3.45 -9.53
N GLY A 95 -10.90 -2.39 -9.24
CA GLY A 95 -10.39 -1.02 -9.41
C GLY A 95 -11.45 0.06 -9.30
N LEU A 96 -11.13 1.24 -9.81
CA LEU A 96 -11.90 2.47 -9.78
C LEU A 96 -11.95 3.10 -11.17
N THR A 97 -13.02 3.84 -11.45
CA THR A 97 -13.15 4.66 -12.65
C THR A 97 -13.76 6.01 -12.34
N ALA A 98 -13.32 7.05 -13.04
CA ALA A 98 -13.91 8.39 -12.95
C ALA A 98 -13.68 9.18 -14.24
N LYS A 99 -14.35 10.33 -14.37
CA LYS A 99 -13.99 11.38 -15.32
C LYS A 99 -13.21 12.48 -14.59
N ILE A 100 -12.03 12.81 -15.11
CA ILE A 100 -11.14 13.83 -14.54
C ILE A 100 -10.72 14.72 -15.70
N GLU A 101 -11.04 16.01 -15.64
CA GLU A 101 -10.76 16.99 -16.71
C GLU A 101 -11.25 16.54 -18.10
N GLY A 102 -12.40 15.85 -18.14
CA GLY A 102 -12.97 15.31 -19.37
C GLY A 102 -12.38 13.98 -19.85
N TYR A 103 -11.29 13.50 -19.24
CA TYR A 103 -10.71 12.19 -19.54
C TYR A 103 -11.36 11.08 -18.74
N THR A 104 -11.57 9.92 -19.35
CA THR A 104 -11.91 8.69 -18.63
C THR A 104 -10.65 8.10 -18.02
N VAL A 105 -10.58 8.09 -16.70
CA VAL A 105 -9.45 7.57 -15.92
C VAL A 105 -9.87 6.31 -15.18
N CYS A 106 -9.05 5.28 -15.27
CA CYS A 106 -9.24 4.00 -14.59
C CYS A 106 -8.00 3.67 -13.77
N GLY A 107 -8.18 3.06 -12.61
CA GLY A 107 -7.11 2.64 -11.71
C GLY A 107 -7.43 1.29 -11.10
N GLY A 108 -6.46 0.39 -10.94
CA GLY A 108 -6.73 -0.91 -10.31
C GLY A 108 -5.70 -1.99 -10.61
N ASN A 109 -6.12 -3.24 -10.53
CA ASN A 109 -5.26 -4.38 -10.85
C ASN A 109 -5.00 -4.50 -12.36
N ALA A 110 -4.00 -5.31 -12.71
CA ALA A 110 -3.56 -5.48 -14.10
C ALA A 110 -4.70 -5.96 -15.02
N ASP A 111 -5.52 -6.91 -14.57
CA ASP A 111 -6.60 -7.49 -15.38
C ASP A 111 -7.70 -6.48 -15.68
N PHE A 112 -8.00 -5.58 -14.74
CA PHE A 112 -8.94 -4.49 -14.96
C PHE A 112 -8.43 -3.48 -16.00
N ILE A 113 -7.16 -3.10 -15.92
CA ILE A 113 -6.59 -2.12 -16.84
C ILE A 113 -6.34 -2.72 -18.23
N ARG A 114 -6.04 -4.02 -18.35
CA ARG A 114 -5.95 -4.73 -19.64
C ARG A 114 -7.23 -4.65 -20.47
N GLU A 115 -8.40 -4.53 -19.82
CA GLU A 115 -9.67 -4.32 -20.52
C GLU A 115 -9.82 -2.90 -21.10
N LYS A 116 -8.99 -1.95 -20.64
CA LYS A 116 -9.05 -0.53 -21.03
C LYS A 116 -7.94 -0.14 -21.98
N THR A 117 -6.75 -0.67 -21.78
CA THR A 117 -5.56 -0.34 -22.58
C THR A 117 -4.56 -1.49 -22.62
N ALA A 118 -3.68 -1.47 -23.61
CA ALA A 118 -2.57 -2.39 -23.69
C ALA A 118 -1.55 -2.10 -22.57
N LEU A 119 -1.03 -3.17 -21.96
CA LEU A 119 0.06 -3.06 -20.99
C LEU A 119 1.37 -3.46 -21.66
N PRO A 120 2.34 -2.55 -21.80
CA PRO A 120 3.67 -2.89 -22.30
C PRO A 120 4.35 -3.97 -21.47
N GLU A 121 5.12 -4.85 -22.11
CA GLU A 121 5.82 -5.92 -21.40
C GLU A 121 6.86 -5.36 -20.41
N SER A 122 7.55 -4.29 -20.80
CA SER A 122 8.55 -3.62 -19.95
C SER A 122 7.99 -3.17 -18.60
N ILE A 123 6.78 -2.59 -18.58
CA ILE A 123 6.17 -2.09 -17.34
C ILE A 123 5.57 -3.22 -16.51
N THR A 124 5.00 -4.24 -17.16
CA THR A 124 4.41 -5.40 -16.47
C THR A 124 5.48 -6.26 -15.80
N GLN A 125 6.64 -6.45 -16.43
CA GLN A 125 7.79 -7.13 -15.81
C GLN A 125 8.31 -6.37 -14.59
N ARG A 126 8.45 -5.04 -14.68
CA ARG A 126 8.86 -4.19 -13.54
C ARG A 126 7.85 -4.27 -12.40
N ALA A 127 6.56 -4.17 -12.71
CA ALA A 127 5.50 -4.27 -11.72
C ALA A 127 5.43 -5.65 -11.05
N ALA A 128 5.63 -6.74 -11.82
CA ALA A 128 5.73 -8.09 -11.27
C ALA A 128 6.92 -8.24 -10.32
N ALA A 129 8.09 -7.70 -10.67
CA ALA A 129 9.26 -7.71 -9.79
C ALA A 129 9.05 -6.90 -8.50
N LEU A 130 8.17 -5.91 -8.50
CA LEU A 130 7.75 -5.20 -7.26
C LEU A 130 6.76 -6.05 -6.46
N ALA A 131 5.82 -6.73 -7.12
CA ALA A 131 4.91 -7.67 -6.47
C ALA A 131 5.65 -8.81 -5.76
N ASP A 132 6.70 -9.37 -6.40
CA ASP A 132 7.57 -10.39 -5.80
C ASP A 132 8.30 -9.89 -4.53
N LYS A 133 8.43 -8.57 -4.37
CA LYS A 133 8.98 -7.93 -3.17
C LYS A 133 7.92 -7.59 -2.12
N GLY A 134 6.69 -8.09 -2.28
CA GLY A 134 5.58 -7.86 -1.36
C GLY A 134 4.95 -6.47 -1.47
N LYS A 135 5.15 -5.78 -2.61
CA LYS A 135 4.49 -4.51 -2.91
C LYS A 135 3.20 -4.75 -3.71
N THR A 136 2.27 -3.82 -3.67
CA THR A 136 1.02 -3.89 -4.42
C THR A 136 1.05 -2.91 -5.60
N PRO A 137 1.30 -3.38 -6.84
CA PRO A 137 1.25 -2.52 -8.02
C PRO A 137 -0.19 -2.20 -8.44
N LEU A 138 -0.50 -0.91 -8.55
CA LEU A 138 -1.76 -0.36 -9.05
C LEU A 138 -1.52 0.31 -10.39
N TYR A 139 -2.26 -0.10 -11.41
CA TYR A 139 -2.13 0.39 -12.78
C TYR A 139 -3.14 1.51 -13.03
N PHE A 140 -2.74 2.55 -13.77
CA PHE A 140 -3.58 3.71 -14.08
C PHE A 140 -3.60 3.98 -15.58
N SER A 141 -4.77 4.29 -16.13
CA SER A 141 -4.95 4.60 -17.55
C SER A 141 -5.83 5.83 -17.75
N ARG A 142 -5.59 6.57 -18.84
CA ARG A 142 -6.37 7.72 -19.31
C ARG A 142 -6.78 7.52 -20.76
N ASN A 143 -8.07 7.59 -21.08
CA ASN A 143 -8.60 7.47 -22.46
C ASN A 143 -8.01 6.28 -23.25
N ASN A 144 -7.96 5.11 -22.63
CA ASN A 144 -7.39 3.88 -23.23
C ASN A 144 -5.88 3.92 -23.48
N GLU A 145 -5.15 4.82 -22.82
CA GLU A 145 -3.69 4.86 -22.78
C GLU A 145 -3.20 4.63 -21.35
N LEU A 146 -2.11 3.90 -21.20
CA LEU A 146 -1.51 3.66 -19.89
C LEU A 146 -0.80 4.93 -19.40
N LEU A 147 -1.12 5.38 -18.18
CA LEU A 147 -0.37 6.42 -17.49
C LEU A 147 0.85 5.85 -16.77
N GLY A 148 0.69 4.67 -16.17
CA GLY A 148 1.76 3.99 -15.46
C GLY A 148 1.27 3.10 -14.33
N VAL A 149 2.20 2.75 -13.44
CA VAL A 149 1.97 1.92 -12.26
C VAL A 149 2.50 2.63 -11.03
N ILE A 150 1.72 2.62 -9.96
CA ILE A 150 2.14 3.06 -8.62
C ILE A 150 2.20 1.83 -7.73
N ALA A 151 3.35 1.57 -7.14
CA ALA A 151 3.52 0.48 -6.18
C ALA A 151 3.45 1.01 -4.76
N VAL A 152 2.52 0.46 -3.98
CA VAL A 152 2.34 0.79 -2.57
C VAL A 152 2.72 -0.39 -1.69
N ALA A 153 3.27 -0.12 -0.51
CA ALA A 153 3.57 -1.17 0.47
C ALA A 153 3.40 -0.63 1.89
N ASP A 154 3.06 -1.54 2.80
CA ASP A 154 3.05 -1.23 4.22
C ASP A 154 4.49 -1.22 4.76
N VAL A 155 4.93 -0.06 5.27
CA VAL A 155 6.32 0.17 5.64
C VAL A 155 6.61 -0.51 6.98
N MET A 156 7.79 -1.13 7.12
CA MET A 156 8.20 -1.70 8.41
C MET A 156 8.42 -0.60 9.45
N LYS A 157 8.00 -0.82 10.70
CA LYS A 157 8.37 0.10 11.78
C LYS A 157 9.88 0.10 11.96
N SER A 158 10.44 1.27 12.26
CA SER A 158 11.90 1.45 12.42
C SER A 158 12.49 0.59 13.53
N ASP A 159 11.70 0.29 14.57
CA ASP A 159 12.07 -0.51 15.73
C ASP A 159 11.76 -2.01 15.59
N ALA A 160 10.99 -2.43 14.57
CA ALA A 160 10.53 -3.80 14.43
C ALA A 160 11.69 -4.82 14.34
N ALA A 161 12.73 -4.48 13.58
CA ALA A 161 13.89 -5.35 13.41
C ALA A 161 14.68 -5.54 14.71
N GLU A 162 14.80 -4.49 15.51
CA GLU A 162 15.45 -4.53 16.81
C GLU A 162 14.61 -5.31 17.83
N ALA A 163 13.30 -5.03 17.91
CA ALA A 163 12.39 -5.74 18.79
C ALA A 163 12.37 -7.27 18.51
N ILE A 164 12.34 -7.67 17.23
CA ILE A 164 12.42 -9.10 16.86
C ILE A 164 13.75 -9.70 17.27
N ARG A 165 14.86 -8.96 17.15
CA ARG A 165 16.19 -9.40 17.55
C ARG A 165 16.28 -9.60 19.06
N GLU A 166 15.73 -8.67 19.83
CA GLU A 166 15.67 -8.77 21.29
C GLU A 166 14.84 -9.97 21.74
N LEU A 167 13.65 -10.17 21.18
CA LEU A 167 12.80 -11.33 21.48
C LEU A 167 13.53 -12.66 21.20
N LYS A 168 14.20 -12.76 20.04
CA LYS A 168 15.04 -13.94 19.71
C LYS A 168 16.22 -14.08 20.68
N GLY A 169 16.85 -12.97 21.07
CA GLY A 169 17.94 -12.93 22.05
C GLY A 169 17.53 -13.40 23.45
N MET A 170 16.25 -13.23 23.81
CA MET A 170 15.65 -13.78 25.03
C MET A 170 15.35 -15.29 24.94
N GLY A 171 15.66 -15.94 23.82
CA GLY A 171 15.40 -17.37 23.59
C GLY A 171 13.97 -17.68 23.13
N LEU A 172 13.17 -16.65 22.81
CA LEU A 172 11.80 -16.85 22.30
C LEU A 172 11.83 -17.22 20.82
N ARG A 173 10.99 -18.18 20.44
CA ARG A 173 10.72 -18.48 19.04
C ARG A 173 9.75 -17.43 18.49
N VAL A 174 10.20 -16.60 17.57
CA VAL A 174 9.36 -15.58 16.92
C VAL A 174 8.87 -16.10 15.58
N VAL A 175 7.54 -16.05 15.37
CA VAL A 175 6.87 -16.46 14.13
C VAL A 175 5.96 -15.32 13.68
N MET A 176 5.89 -15.06 12.37
CA MET A 176 4.91 -14.14 11.80
C MET A 176 3.72 -14.93 11.29
N LEU A 177 2.51 -14.45 11.57
CA LEU A 177 1.26 -14.94 11.00
C LEU A 177 0.63 -13.79 10.23
N THR A 178 0.31 -13.99 8.95
CA THR A 178 -0.29 -12.95 8.10
C THR A 178 -1.32 -13.58 7.15
N GLY A 179 -2.38 -12.82 6.85
CA GLY A 179 -3.42 -13.21 5.88
C GLY A 179 -3.26 -12.55 4.51
N ASP A 180 -2.20 -11.75 4.34
CA ASP A 180 -1.83 -11.08 3.09
C ASP A 180 -1.06 -12.02 2.15
#